data_AF-A0A7X0NKG8-F1
#
_entry.id   AF-A0A7X0NKG8-F1
#
_cell.length_a   1.000
_cell.length_b   1.000
_cell.length_c   1.000
_cell.angle_alpha   90.00
_cell.angle_beta   90.00
_cell.angle_gamma   90.00
#
_symmetry.space_group_name_H-M   'P 1'
#
loop_
_entity.id
_entity.type
_entity.pdbx_description
1 polymer ?
#
loop_
_entity_poly.entity_id
_entity_poly.type
_entity_poly.pdbx_seq_one_letter_code
_entity_poly.pdbx_strand_id
1 'polypeptide(L)'
;MNLLLSPFSIFKTALVIVLITLVSGCQLTAKNNTEYSYYGSYYLWIKSLDNEELTTEIKNQQLKESQGNQAAEYHLLLLHSLPNSPIHNPYSAKSRLNQQALIQEAQAQFNVGDLAFIIMLRDQLNQQLLILNKLINKEKTNTETQKQLQLQQQSIEMLEMRSQKLQQQIIQLKKIERSINDHGTSL
;
A
#
# COMPACT_ATOMS: atom_id res chain seq x y z
N MET A 1 -3.94 -64.39 50.78
CA MET A 1 -2.60 -63.89 51.15
C MET A 1 -2.58 -62.42 50.77
N ASN A 2 -2.92 -61.54 51.72
CA ASN A 2 -3.14 -60.12 51.49
C ASN A 2 -1.81 -59.38 51.47
N LEU A 3 -1.42 -58.82 50.33
CA LEU A 3 -0.28 -57.91 50.25
C LEU A 3 -0.72 -56.53 50.74
N LEU A 4 -0.41 -56.22 52.00
CA LEU A 4 -0.49 -54.88 52.56
C LEU A 4 0.58 -54.00 51.90
N LEU A 5 0.20 -53.25 50.88
CA LEU A 5 1.04 -52.18 50.33
C LEU A 5 1.09 -51.01 51.32
N SER A 6 2.30 -50.66 51.75
CA SER A 6 2.54 -49.52 52.63
C SER A 6 2.09 -48.20 51.97
N PRO A 7 1.56 -47.23 52.73
CA PRO A 7 1.05 -45.97 52.18
C PRO A 7 2.14 -45.19 51.42
N PHE A 8 3.40 -45.37 51.81
CA PHE A 8 4.56 -44.78 51.15
C PHE A 8 4.84 -45.39 49.76
N SER A 9 4.52 -46.67 49.56
CA SER A 9 4.67 -47.35 48.26
C SER A 9 3.56 -46.93 47.29
N ILE A 10 2.34 -46.71 47.79
CA ILE A 10 1.19 -46.26 46.98
C ILE A 10 1.41 -44.81 46.48
N PHE A 11 2.01 -43.95 47.31
CA PHE A 11 2.33 -42.59 46.91
C PHE A 11 3.40 -42.53 45.82
N LYS A 12 4.42 -43.40 45.90
CA LYS A 12 5.45 -43.52 44.85
C LYS A 12 4.89 -44.05 43.54
N THR A 13 4.02 -45.06 43.56
CA THR A 13 3.39 -45.57 42.33
C THR A 13 2.43 -44.56 41.72
N ALA A 14 1.65 -43.83 42.54
CA ALA A 14 0.80 -42.74 42.07
C ALA A 14 1.62 -41.61 41.42
N LEU A 15 2.75 -41.20 42.02
CA LEU A 15 3.64 -40.18 41.47
C LEU A 15 4.22 -40.61 40.11
N VAL A 16 4.62 -41.87 39.97
CA VAL A 16 5.15 -42.43 38.71
C VAL A 16 4.05 -42.47 37.63
N ILE A 17 2.82 -42.85 37.99
CA ILE A 17 1.69 -42.86 37.04
C ILE A 17 1.36 -41.44 36.56
N VAL A 18 1.39 -40.44 37.46
CA VAL A 18 1.19 -39.02 37.10
C VAL A 18 2.32 -38.49 36.21
N LEU A 19 3.56 -38.91 36.45
CA LEU A 19 4.70 -38.54 35.59
C LEU A 19 4.58 -39.17 34.19
N ILE A 20 4.08 -40.41 34.09
CA ILE A 20 3.90 -41.09 32.79
C ILE A 20 2.76 -40.43 32.00
N THR A 21 1.67 -39.99 32.63
CA THR A 21 0.58 -39.31 31.92
C THR A 21 0.97 -37.91 31.44
N LEU A 22 1.90 -37.22 32.12
CA LEU A 22 2.43 -35.93 31.68
C LEU A 22 3.35 -36.05 30.44
N VAL A 23 4.07 -37.16 30.28
CA VAL A 23 4.97 -37.36 29.11
C VAL A 23 4.19 -37.78 27.85
N SER A 24 3.02 -38.42 28.01
CA SER A 24 2.15 -38.83 26.88
C SER A 24 1.46 -37.66 26.18
N GLY A 25 1.50 -36.44 26.73
CA GLY A 25 0.91 -35.23 26.12
C GLY A 25 1.70 -34.65 24.93
N CYS A 26 2.96 -35.03 24.75
CA CYS A 26 3.84 -34.44 23.73
C CYS A 26 3.84 -35.14 22.37
N GLN A 27 3.10 -36.24 22.18
CA GLN A 27 3.04 -36.94 20.88
C GLN A 27 1.78 -36.64 20.07
N LEU A 28 0.88 -35.77 20.57
CA LEU A 28 -0.34 -35.34 19.87
C LEU A 28 -0.18 -34.00 19.13
N THR A 29 1.01 -33.73 18.61
CA THR A 29 1.14 -32.90 17.41
C THR A 29 1.58 -33.84 16.30
N ALA A 30 0.61 -34.61 15.79
CA ALA A 30 0.77 -35.22 14.48
C ALA A 30 1.25 -34.12 13.54
N LYS A 31 2.38 -34.38 12.89
CA LYS A 31 2.95 -33.55 11.83
C LYS A 31 1.92 -33.53 10.69
N ASN A 32 0.89 -32.72 10.83
CA ASN A 32 0.03 -32.34 9.73
C ASN A 32 0.98 -31.73 8.72
N ASN A 33 1.00 -32.27 7.51
CA ASN A 33 1.64 -31.61 6.37
C ASN A 33 0.94 -30.25 6.23
N THR A 34 1.44 -29.24 6.94
CA THR A 34 1.04 -27.87 6.72
C THR A 34 1.49 -27.59 5.30
N GLU A 35 0.55 -27.47 4.39
CA GLU A 35 0.77 -26.98 3.04
C GLU A 35 1.40 -25.59 3.16
N TYR A 36 2.73 -25.55 3.19
CA TYR A 36 3.49 -24.32 3.23
C TYR A 36 3.28 -23.60 1.88
N SER A 37 2.97 -22.31 1.95
CA SER A 37 2.86 -21.49 0.73
C SER A 37 4.25 -21.36 0.09
N TYR A 38 4.40 -21.97 -1.09
CA TYR A 38 5.63 -21.85 -1.88
C TYR A 38 5.85 -20.39 -2.31
N TYR A 39 4.81 -19.73 -2.83
CA TYR A 39 4.89 -18.35 -3.30
C TYR A 39 5.01 -17.34 -2.16
N GLY A 40 4.39 -17.61 -1.02
CA GLY A 40 4.59 -16.83 0.20
C GLY A 40 6.03 -16.92 0.68
N SER A 41 6.63 -18.12 0.66
CA SER A 41 8.04 -18.33 1.02
C SER A 41 8.98 -17.65 0.04
N TYR A 42 8.71 -17.76 -1.26
CA TYR A 42 9.46 -17.05 -2.30
C TYR A 42 9.39 -15.54 -2.11
N TYR A 43 8.20 -14.99 -1.82
CA TYR A 43 8.02 -13.57 -1.55
C TYR A 43 8.86 -13.08 -0.35
N LEU A 44 8.93 -13.87 0.72
CA LEU A 44 9.78 -13.57 1.87
C LEU A 44 11.27 -13.61 1.51
N TRP A 45 11.68 -14.57 0.68
CA TRP A 45 13.06 -14.66 0.20
C TRP A 45 13.43 -13.43 -0.63
N ILE A 46 12.68 -13.08 -1.69
CA ILE A 46 13.00 -11.91 -2.52
C ILE A 46 12.99 -10.60 -1.71
N LYS A 47 12.15 -10.51 -0.66
CA LYS A 47 12.12 -9.32 0.21
C LYS A 47 13.42 -9.14 1.01
N SER A 48 14.13 -10.23 1.28
CA SER A 48 15.40 -10.21 2.01
C SER A 48 16.61 -9.85 1.14
N LEU A 49 16.46 -9.89 -0.18
CA LEU A 49 17.52 -9.62 -1.14
C LEU A 49 17.83 -8.13 -1.22
N ASP A 50 19.09 -7.82 -1.53
CA ASP A 50 19.51 -6.47 -1.90
C ASP A 50 19.17 -6.11 -3.37
N ASN A 51 19.49 -4.88 -3.78
CA ASN A 51 19.16 -4.39 -5.12
C ASN A 51 19.91 -5.13 -6.25
N GLU A 52 21.15 -5.58 -6.03
CA GLU A 52 21.94 -6.28 -7.03
C GLU A 52 21.43 -7.72 -7.21
N GLU A 53 21.13 -8.38 -6.09
CA GLU A 53 20.51 -9.70 -6.04
C GLU A 53 19.12 -9.67 -6.68
N LEU A 54 18.28 -8.69 -6.34
CA LEU A 54 16.97 -8.49 -6.96
C LEU A 54 17.10 -8.29 -8.48
N THR A 55 18.04 -7.47 -8.93
CA THR A 55 18.27 -7.25 -10.36
C THR A 55 18.65 -8.54 -11.08
N THR A 56 19.47 -9.37 -10.44
CA THR A 56 19.88 -10.67 -10.97
C THR A 56 18.67 -11.61 -11.06
N GLU A 57 17.87 -11.68 -10.02
CA GLU A 57 16.69 -12.55 -10.00
C GLU A 57 15.62 -12.10 -11.00
N ILE A 58 15.42 -10.79 -11.17
CA ILE A 58 14.53 -10.25 -12.21
C ILE A 58 14.96 -10.72 -13.60
N LYS A 59 16.24 -10.61 -13.94
CA LYS A 59 16.77 -11.06 -15.24
C LYS A 59 16.59 -12.57 -15.42
N ASN A 60 16.84 -13.34 -14.37
CA ASN A 60 16.68 -14.79 -14.38
C ASN A 60 15.22 -15.19 -14.67
N GLN A 61 14.25 -14.57 -13.99
CA GLN A 61 12.84 -14.88 -14.17
C GLN A 61 12.31 -14.37 -15.53
N GLN A 62 12.78 -13.22 -16.02
CA GLN A 62 12.45 -12.76 -17.39
C GLN A 62 12.96 -13.73 -18.46
N LEU A 63 14.16 -14.27 -18.29
CA LEU A 63 14.70 -15.28 -19.20
C LEU A 63 13.85 -16.56 -19.16
N LYS A 64 13.49 -17.04 -17.96
CA LYS A 64 12.63 -18.23 -17.81
C LYS A 64 11.23 -18.02 -18.41
N GLU A 65 10.63 -16.85 -18.23
CA GLU A 65 9.35 -16.47 -18.87
C GLU A 65 9.48 -16.53 -20.40
N SER A 66 10.57 -15.97 -20.97
CA SER A 66 10.81 -16.03 -22.42
C SER A 66 11.02 -17.45 -22.96
N GLN A 67 11.39 -18.40 -22.10
CA GLN A 67 11.54 -19.81 -22.42
C GLN A 67 10.24 -20.61 -22.21
N GLY A 68 9.13 -19.94 -21.84
CA GLY A 68 7.82 -20.56 -21.63
C GLY A 68 7.62 -21.18 -20.25
N ASN A 69 8.42 -20.81 -19.26
CA ASN A 69 8.24 -21.29 -17.89
C ASN A 69 7.10 -20.53 -17.18
N GLN A 70 5.96 -21.19 -16.99
CA GLN A 70 4.78 -20.60 -16.35
C GLN A 70 5.04 -20.16 -14.90
N ALA A 71 5.91 -20.86 -14.14
CA ALA A 71 6.23 -20.46 -12.77
C ALA A 71 6.96 -19.10 -12.72
N ALA A 72 7.67 -18.74 -13.79
CA ALA A 72 8.33 -17.45 -13.88
C ALA A 72 7.33 -16.28 -13.94
N GLU A 73 6.13 -16.50 -14.50
CA GLU A 73 5.07 -15.49 -14.51
C GLU A 73 4.64 -15.12 -13.09
N TYR A 74 4.49 -16.11 -12.21
CA TYR A 74 4.17 -15.89 -10.80
C TYR A 74 5.32 -15.22 -10.05
N HIS A 75 6.57 -15.63 -10.29
CA HIS A 75 7.72 -14.97 -9.67
C HIS A 75 7.85 -13.50 -10.10
N LEU A 76 7.63 -13.19 -11.36
CA LEU A 76 7.65 -11.81 -11.88
C LEU A 76 6.49 -10.98 -11.35
N LEU A 77 5.30 -11.58 -11.19
CA LEU A 77 4.18 -10.95 -10.49
C LEU A 77 4.60 -10.50 -9.08
N LEU A 78 5.27 -11.39 -8.31
CA LEU A 78 5.74 -11.10 -6.96
C LEU A 78 6.85 -10.04 -6.95
N LEU A 79 7.76 -10.05 -7.92
CA LEU A 79 8.80 -9.04 -8.06
C LEU A 79 8.22 -7.66 -8.43
N HIS A 80 7.14 -7.60 -9.22
CA HIS A 80 6.44 -6.34 -9.50
C HIS A 80 5.65 -5.81 -8.31
N SER A 81 5.13 -6.69 -7.44
CA SER A 81 4.36 -6.28 -6.26
C SER A 81 5.25 -5.82 -5.10
N LEU A 82 6.51 -6.24 -5.07
CA LEU A 82 7.47 -5.95 -4.00
C LEU A 82 7.93 -4.47 -4.02
N PRO A 83 7.73 -3.67 -2.95
CA PRO A 83 8.04 -2.23 -2.95
C PRO A 83 9.51 -1.85 -3.12
N ASN A 84 10.45 -2.67 -2.64
CA ASN A 84 11.89 -2.44 -2.80
C ASN A 84 12.45 -3.01 -4.11
N SER A 85 11.61 -3.60 -4.95
CA SER A 85 12.04 -4.12 -6.25
C SER A 85 12.34 -2.98 -7.23
N PRO A 86 13.45 -3.05 -8.01
CA PRO A 86 13.73 -2.10 -9.08
C PRO A 86 12.64 -2.02 -10.16
N ILE A 87 11.86 -3.09 -10.32
CA ILE A 87 10.73 -3.16 -11.26
C ILE A 87 9.38 -2.99 -10.55
N HIS A 88 9.36 -2.48 -9.33
CA HIS A 88 8.13 -2.30 -8.56
C HIS A 88 7.12 -1.50 -9.37
N ASN A 89 5.99 -2.13 -9.67
CA ASN A 89 4.89 -1.49 -10.36
C ASN A 89 3.59 -2.21 -9.99
N PRO A 90 2.78 -1.63 -9.08
CA PRO A 90 1.54 -2.27 -8.64
C PRO A 90 0.49 -2.38 -9.75
N TYR A 91 0.53 -1.52 -10.77
CA TYR A 91 -0.34 -1.64 -11.96
C TYR A 91 0.06 -2.86 -12.81
N SER A 92 1.35 -3.04 -13.06
CA SER A 92 1.88 -4.21 -13.79
C SER A 92 1.59 -5.50 -13.03
N ALA A 93 1.83 -5.52 -11.71
CA ALA A 93 1.50 -6.66 -10.86
C ALA A 93 -0.01 -6.99 -10.94
N LYS A 94 -0.88 -5.98 -10.82
CA LYS A 94 -2.32 -6.18 -10.89
C LYS A 94 -2.78 -6.68 -12.27
N SER A 95 -2.21 -6.14 -13.34
CA SER A 95 -2.52 -6.55 -14.71
C SER A 95 -2.17 -8.01 -14.94
N ARG A 96 -0.97 -8.44 -14.51
CA ARG A 96 -0.53 -9.84 -14.55
C ARG A 96 -1.48 -10.73 -13.74
N LEU A 97 -1.79 -10.35 -12.49
CA LEU A 97 -2.67 -11.13 -11.63
C LEU A 97 -4.10 -11.28 -12.19
N ASN A 98 -4.59 -10.31 -12.96
CA ASN A 98 -5.91 -10.35 -13.58
C ASN A 98 -5.96 -11.18 -14.87
N GLN A 99 -4.84 -11.66 -15.40
CA GLN A 99 -4.87 -12.51 -16.57
C GLN A 99 -5.64 -13.80 -16.20
N GLN A 100 -6.72 -14.07 -16.94
CA GLN A 100 -7.70 -15.10 -16.62
C GLN A 100 -7.08 -16.50 -16.49
N ALA A 101 -6.03 -16.77 -17.26
CA ALA A 101 -5.24 -18.00 -17.18
C ALA A 101 -4.58 -18.17 -15.81
N LEU A 102 -3.90 -17.13 -15.30
CA LEU A 102 -3.21 -17.15 -14.01
C LEU A 102 -4.16 -17.40 -12.83
N ILE A 103 -5.41 -16.94 -12.89
CA ILE A 103 -6.41 -17.17 -11.84
C ILE A 103 -6.96 -18.60 -11.89
N GLN A 104 -7.25 -19.11 -13.09
CA GLN A 104 -7.75 -20.47 -13.28
C GLN A 104 -6.68 -21.51 -12.93
N GLU A 105 -5.43 -21.28 -13.34
CA GLU A 105 -4.28 -22.11 -12.99
C GLU A 105 -3.98 -22.05 -11.49
N ALA A 106 -4.06 -20.86 -10.88
CA ALA A 106 -3.92 -20.72 -9.42
C ALA A 106 -4.96 -21.54 -8.66
N GLN A 107 -6.21 -21.61 -9.14
CA GLN A 107 -7.25 -22.41 -8.49
C GLN A 107 -7.07 -23.91 -8.68
N ALA A 108 -6.44 -24.35 -9.78
CA ALA A 108 -6.27 -25.76 -10.11
C ALA A 108 -4.94 -26.35 -9.61
N GLN A 109 -3.88 -25.54 -9.48
CA GLN A 109 -2.52 -26.01 -9.19
C GLN A 109 -2.00 -25.59 -7.81
N PHE A 110 -2.63 -24.62 -7.14
CA PHE A 110 -2.11 -24.14 -5.85
C PHE A 110 -2.67 -24.92 -4.68
N ASN A 111 -1.81 -25.10 -3.68
CA ASN A 111 -2.27 -25.48 -2.35
C ASN A 111 -3.08 -24.34 -1.72
N VAL A 112 -3.76 -24.64 -0.62
CA VAL A 112 -4.65 -23.67 0.04
C VAL A 112 -3.89 -22.43 0.51
N GLY A 113 -2.65 -22.61 0.98
CA GLY A 113 -1.80 -21.52 1.44
C GLY A 113 -1.40 -20.54 0.34
N ASP A 114 -1.00 -21.05 -0.82
CA ASP A 114 -0.64 -20.27 -1.99
C ASP A 114 -1.84 -19.55 -2.59
N LEU A 115 -2.99 -20.21 -2.66
CA LEU A 115 -4.23 -19.56 -3.09
C LEU A 115 -4.62 -18.41 -2.15
N ALA A 116 -4.60 -18.63 -0.84
CA ALA A 116 -4.89 -17.60 0.15
C ALA A 116 -3.90 -16.42 0.05
N PHE A 117 -2.61 -16.71 -0.13
CA PHE A 117 -1.58 -15.69 -0.30
C PHE A 117 -1.82 -14.82 -1.55
N ILE A 118 -2.14 -15.45 -2.69
CA ILE A 118 -2.37 -14.73 -3.95
C ILE A 118 -3.67 -13.91 -3.92
N ILE A 119 -4.74 -14.43 -3.30
CA ILE A 119 -5.98 -13.67 -3.08
C ILE A 119 -5.70 -12.46 -2.17
N MET A 120 -4.98 -12.66 -1.07
CA MET A 120 -4.59 -11.56 -0.20
C MET A 120 -3.76 -10.52 -0.95
N LEU A 121 -2.77 -10.95 -1.73
CA LEU A 121 -1.93 -10.06 -2.54
C LEU A 121 -2.77 -9.24 -3.53
N ARG A 122 -3.76 -9.87 -4.18
CA ARG A 122 -4.72 -9.19 -5.06
C ARG A 122 -5.45 -8.07 -4.33
N ASP A 123 -5.95 -8.34 -3.14
CA ASP A 123 -6.71 -7.37 -2.36
C ASP A 123 -5.82 -6.21 -1.90
N GLN A 124 -4.58 -6.50 -1.48
CA GLN A 124 -3.61 -5.46 -1.11
C GLN A 124 -3.26 -4.57 -2.31
N LEU A 125 -3.01 -5.15 -3.50
CA LEU A 125 -2.77 -4.40 -4.72
C LEU A 125 -3.96 -3.52 -5.09
N ASN A 126 -5.20 -4.03 -4.97
CA ASN A 126 -6.41 -3.24 -5.22
C ASN A 126 -6.50 -2.02 -4.28
N GLN A 127 -6.22 -2.22 -2.98
CA GLN A 127 -6.23 -1.13 -2.01
C GLN A 127 -5.15 -0.09 -2.30
N GLN A 128 -3.94 -0.54 -2.65
CA GLN A 128 -2.84 0.36 -3.03
C GLN A 128 -3.22 1.21 -4.25
N LEU A 129 -3.83 0.61 -5.28
CA LEU A 129 -4.29 1.32 -6.46
C LEU A 129 -5.41 2.32 -6.15
N LEU A 130 -6.33 1.97 -5.25
CA LEU A 130 -7.38 2.88 -4.79
C LEU A 130 -6.77 4.12 -4.09
N ILE A 131 -5.77 3.90 -3.22
CA ILE A 131 -5.06 4.98 -2.53
C ILE A 131 -4.32 5.87 -3.53
N LEU A 132 -3.58 5.28 -4.48
CA LEU A 132 -2.88 6.03 -5.53
C LEU A 132 -3.83 6.91 -6.34
N ASN A 133 -4.97 6.36 -6.77
CA ASN A 133 -5.98 7.13 -7.51
C ASN A 133 -6.57 8.28 -6.68
N LYS A 134 -6.81 8.07 -5.38
CA LYS A 134 -7.27 9.15 -4.48
C LYS A 134 -6.23 10.27 -4.35
N LEU A 135 -4.94 9.92 -4.26
CA LEU A 135 -3.84 10.89 -4.19
C LEU A 135 -3.73 11.69 -5.49
N ILE A 136 -3.74 11.02 -6.64
CA ILE A 136 -3.71 11.67 -7.97
C ILE A 136 -4.88 12.65 -8.12
N ASN A 137 -6.09 12.24 -7.74
CA ASN A 137 -7.25 13.11 -7.83
C ASN A 137 -7.14 14.32 -6.90
N LYS A 138 -6.65 14.12 -5.66
CA LYS A 138 -6.44 15.22 -4.71
C LYS A 138 -5.39 16.21 -5.22
N GLU A 139 -4.30 15.73 -5.82
CA GLU A 139 -3.26 16.57 -6.39
C GLU A 139 -3.78 17.41 -7.57
N LYS A 140 -4.60 16.82 -8.44
CA LYS A 140 -5.27 17.55 -9.53
C LYS A 140 -6.17 18.67 -8.99
N THR A 141 -7.05 18.36 -8.04
CA THR A 141 -7.92 19.36 -7.41
C THR A 141 -7.13 20.48 -6.73
N ASN A 142 -6.03 20.14 -6.04
CA ASN A 142 -5.16 21.13 -5.41
C ASN A 142 -4.52 22.07 -6.45
N THR A 143 -4.04 21.51 -7.57
CA THR A 143 -3.43 22.29 -8.67
C THR A 143 -4.45 23.23 -9.31
N GLU A 144 -5.67 22.75 -9.57
CA GLU A 144 -6.77 23.57 -10.09
C GLU A 144 -7.15 24.69 -9.12
N THR A 145 -7.23 24.38 -7.82
CA THR A 145 -7.52 25.36 -6.77
C THR A 145 -6.44 26.44 -6.70
N GLN A 146 -5.16 26.07 -6.75
CA GLN A 146 -4.05 27.02 -6.76
C GLN A 146 -4.11 27.96 -7.97
N LYS A 147 -4.43 27.42 -9.15
CA LYS A 147 -4.60 28.24 -10.37
C LYS A 147 -5.76 29.23 -10.23
N GLN A 148 -6.89 28.82 -9.65
CA GLN A 148 -8.02 29.70 -9.40
C GLN A 148 -7.66 30.81 -8.39
N LEU A 149 -6.97 30.47 -7.30
CA LEU A 149 -6.51 31.45 -6.32
C LEU A 149 -5.57 32.48 -6.95
N GLN A 150 -4.66 32.06 -7.83
CA GLN A 150 -3.77 32.97 -8.54
C GLN A 150 -4.54 33.94 -9.45
N LEU A 151 -5.56 33.46 -10.16
CA LEU A 151 -6.41 34.32 -10.99
C LEU A 151 -7.24 35.31 -10.15
N GLN A 152 -7.76 34.86 -9.00
CA GLN A 152 -8.49 35.73 -8.07
C GLN A 152 -7.57 36.81 -7.51
N GLN A 153 -6.34 36.47 -7.14
CA GLN A 153 -5.34 37.41 -6.63
C GLN A 153 -5.02 38.50 -7.68
N GLN A 154 -4.81 38.12 -8.94
CA GLN A 154 -4.60 39.08 -10.04
C GLN A 154 -5.80 40.01 -10.25
N SER A 155 -7.02 39.48 -10.12
CA SER A 155 -8.25 40.28 -10.22
C SER A 155 -8.36 41.29 -9.07
N ILE A 156 -8.03 40.88 -7.85
CA ILE A 156 -8.01 41.75 -6.67
C ILE A 156 -7.01 42.90 -6.88
N GLU A 157 -5.78 42.60 -7.30
CA GLU A 157 -4.75 43.61 -7.57
C GLU A 157 -5.20 44.62 -8.64
N MET A 158 -5.87 44.16 -9.71
CA MET A 158 -6.42 45.03 -10.75
C MET A 158 -7.53 45.94 -10.21
N LEU A 159 -8.43 45.38 -9.38
CA LEU A 159 -9.51 46.14 -8.76
C LEU A 159 -8.98 47.18 -7.77
N GLU A 160 -7.95 46.85 -6.99
CA GLU A 160 -7.28 47.79 -6.08
C GLU A 160 -6.65 48.95 -6.85
N MET A 161 -5.94 48.67 -7.94
CA MET A 161 -5.35 49.70 -8.79
C MET A 161 -6.43 50.64 -9.37
N ARG A 162 -7.54 50.07 -9.84
CA ARG A 162 -8.67 50.86 -10.35
C ARG A 162 -9.31 51.72 -9.26
N SER A 163 -9.48 51.17 -8.06
CA SER A 163 -10.03 51.88 -6.90
C SER A 163 -9.15 53.08 -6.52
N GLN A 164 -7.82 52.90 -6.45
CA GLN A 164 -6.88 53.98 -6.19
C GLN A 164 -6.95 55.09 -7.24
N LYS A 165 -7.01 54.72 -8.52
CA LYS A 165 -7.17 55.69 -9.62
C LYS A 165 -8.47 56.49 -9.50
N LEU A 166 -9.59 55.84 -9.18
CA LEU A 166 -10.86 56.52 -8.97
C LEU A 166 -10.81 57.46 -7.76
N GLN A 167 -10.19 57.05 -6.65
CA GLN A 167 -9.99 57.92 -5.50
C GLN A 167 -9.17 59.17 -5.86
N GLN A 168 -8.10 59.02 -6.63
CA GLN A 168 -7.31 60.16 -7.12
C GLN A 168 -8.16 61.10 -7.98
N GLN A 169 -8.98 60.57 -8.88
CA GLN A 169 -9.90 61.36 -9.69
C GLN A 169 -10.92 62.12 -8.84
N ILE A 170 -11.51 61.47 -7.82
CA ILE A 170 -12.43 62.13 -6.88
C ILE A 170 -11.73 63.28 -6.13
N ILE A 171 -10.49 63.07 -5.68
CA ILE A 171 -9.71 64.12 -5.01
C ILE A 171 -9.44 65.29 -5.95
N GLN A 172 -9.11 65.02 -7.22
CA GLN A 172 -8.91 66.06 -8.23
C GLN A 172 -10.19 66.85 -8.47
N LEU A 173 -11.32 66.17 -8.65
CA LEU A 173 -12.63 66.82 -8.83
C LEU A 173 -13.00 67.72 -7.64
N LYS A 174 -12.78 67.26 -6.40
CA LYS A 174 -12.99 68.06 -5.19
C LYS A 174 -12.10 69.32 -5.13
N LYS A 175 -10.85 69.22 -5.61
CA LYS A 175 -9.95 70.38 -5.68
C LYS A 175 -10.42 71.41 -6.71
N ILE A 176 -10.89 70.94 -7.87
CA ILE A 176 -11.46 71.79 -8.91
C ILE A 176 -12.71 72.51 -8.39
N GLU A 177 -13.63 71.78 -7.74
CA GLU A 177 -14.84 72.34 -7.12
C GLU A 177 -14.52 73.47 -6.14
N ARG A 178 -13.59 73.26 -5.20
CA ARG A 178 -13.15 74.30 -4.27
C ARG A 178 -12.56 75.51 -4.99
N SER A 179 -11.70 75.28 -5.99
CA SER A 179 -11.06 76.37 -6.74
C SER A 179 -12.08 77.23 -7.47
N ILE A 180 -13.13 76.61 -8.05
CA ILE A 180 -14.23 77.34 -8.68
C ILE A 180 -15.02 78.15 -7.65
N ASN A 181 -15.32 77.58 -6.48
CA ASN A 181 -16.06 78.28 -5.42
C ASN A 181 -15.29 79.48 -4.85
N ASP A 182 -13.97 79.34 -4.69
CA ASP A 182 -13.09 80.41 -4.22
C ASP A 182 -12.92 81.54 -5.27
N HIS A 183 -13.03 81.22 -6.57
CA HIS A 183 -12.95 82.22 -7.66
C HIS A 183 -14.32 82.79 -8.05
N GLY A 184 -15.42 82.11 -7.71
CA GLY A 184 -16.79 82.55 -7.97
C GLY A 184 -17.38 83.49 -6.92
N THR A 185 -16.68 83.72 -5.81
CA THR A 185 -17.10 84.61 -4.70
C THR A 185 -16.43 85.99 -4.73
N SER A 186 -15.84 86.39 -5.86
CA SER A 186 -15.48 87.79 -6.13
C SER A 186 -16.64 88.54 -6.76
N LEU A 187 -17.69 88.85 -5.97
CA LEU A 187 -18.67 89.90 -6.23
C LEU A 187 -19.12 90.51 -4.90
#